data_AF-A0A1Q3HCS2-F1
#
_entry.id   AF-A0A1Q3HCS2-F1
#
_cell.length_a   1.000
_cell.length_b   1.000
_cell.length_c   1.000
_cell.angle_alpha   90.00
_cell.angle_beta   90.00
_cell.angle_gamma   90.00
#
_symmetry.space_group_name_H-M   'P 1'
#
loop_
_entity.id
_entity.type
_entity.pdbx_description
1 polymer ?
#
loop_
_entity_poly.entity_id
_entity_poly.type
_entity_poly.pdbx_seq_one_letter_code
_entity_poly.pdbx_strand_id
1 'polypeptide(L)'
;MANVFRVQVESSNSRAAALVLARALQLPLEEARQLMAEPRVLPRDLEESEALRLVASLQQHGVACEPVPVAGRGGTQCGSHPALSSESPCEDCRALVCVLCRGPEGQPLCARCRAQRARRTRAKWLRVSVLLAVLVLIVQWGTSRQRTRERRLTWARSLDVAVVLLAHGEVKPEVREAWREGLGRLEDWLEREAGRYRSDLGRPVRFVLAGPQSAAGLELSPPEDSLVARARHAWTLSRTLSAVDEAAGLSARPLDARIYVMLEPPGEDGARFVEGMAEAGGSVGLVRGLLEETGLTLELTAVAHELFHCLGAADAYDERGHARVPEGLAEPGLQPLYPQPAAEVMVGEVPLGEAQGRLPESLDEVRVGPATAAALRWSP
;
A
#
# COMPACT_ATOMS: atom_id res chain seq x y z
N MET A 1 60.15 38.48 18.52
CA MET A 1 58.95 38.00 17.81
C MET A 1 59.44 36.90 16.88
N ALA A 2 58.96 35.67 16.99
CA ALA A 2 59.38 34.61 16.08
C ALA A 2 58.86 34.94 14.67
N ASN A 3 59.76 35.08 13.70
CA ASN A 3 59.38 35.26 12.30
C ASN A 3 58.84 33.91 11.81
N VAL A 4 57.55 33.87 11.51
CA VAL A 4 56.89 32.68 10.94
C VAL A 4 56.92 32.79 9.42
N PHE A 5 57.31 31.71 8.76
CA PHE A 5 57.36 31.62 7.30
C PHE A 5 56.38 30.58 6.79
N ARG A 6 55.78 30.85 5.63
CA ARG A 6 55.08 29.86 4.80
C ARG A 6 55.84 29.67 3.50
N VAL A 7 55.50 28.65 2.73
CA VAL A 7 56.13 28.39 1.42
C VAL A 7 55.09 28.57 0.33
N GLN A 8 55.33 29.51 -0.59
CA GLN A 8 54.56 29.63 -1.83
C GLN A 8 55.05 28.59 -2.82
N VAL A 9 54.15 27.78 -3.36
CA VAL A 9 54.43 26.74 -4.35
C VAL A 9 53.64 27.01 -5.62
N GLU A 10 54.29 26.85 -6.76
CA GLU A 10 53.61 26.76 -8.06
C GLU A 10 52.95 25.39 -8.23
N SER A 11 51.95 25.30 -9.11
CA SER A 11 51.27 24.03 -9.37
C SER A 11 52.24 22.96 -9.88
N SER A 12 52.19 21.75 -9.31
CA SER A 12 53.03 20.64 -9.74
C SER A 12 52.29 19.31 -9.62
N ASN A 13 52.40 18.49 -10.67
CA ASN A 13 51.89 17.12 -10.70
C ASN A 13 52.97 16.08 -10.34
N SER A 14 54.14 16.51 -9.85
CA SER A 14 55.25 15.62 -9.51
C SER A 14 54.91 14.76 -8.28
N ARG A 15 54.84 13.45 -8.46
CA ARG A 15 54.63 12.49 -7.36
C ARG A 15 55.75 12.56 -6.31
N ALA A 16 56.99 12.78 -6.75
CA ALA A 16 58.14 12.90 -5.84
C ALA A 16 58.02 14.15 -4.97
N ALA A 17 57.65 15.29 -5.55
CA ALA A 17 57.40 16.51 -4.79
C ALA A 17 56.21 16.38 -3.83
N ALA A 18 55.13 15.71 -4.27
CA ALA A 18 53.99 15.43 -3.40
C ALA A 18 54.36 14.50 -2.23
N LEU A 19 55.29 13.55 -2.40
CA LEU A 19 55.81 12.72 -1.30
C LEU A 19 56.64 13.55 -0.31
N VAL A 20 57.48 14.46 -0.80
CA VAL A 20 58.24 15.39 0.05
C VAL A 20 57.29 16.26 0.87
N LEU A 21 56.25 16.82 0.22
CA LEU A 21 55.25 17.64 0.89
C LEU A 21 54.41 16.82 1.90
N ALA A 22 53.97 15.62 1.52
CA ALA A 22 53.24 14.70 2.39
C ALA A 22 54.03 14.39 3.67
N ARG A 23 55.35 14.14 3.54
CA ARG A 23 56.22 13.88 4.69
C ARG A 23 56.44 15.13 5.54
N ALA A 24 56.67 16.28 4.91
CA ALA A 24 56.92 17.55 5.61
C ALA A 24 55.69 18.02 6.40
N LEU A 25 54.49 17.85 5.83
CA LEU A 25 53.23 18.26 6.45
C LEU A 25 52.51 17.12 7.17
N GLN A 26 53.09 15.91 7.24
CA GLN A 26 52.48 14.71 7.83
C GLN A 26 51.05 14.44 7.29
N LEU A 27 50.86 14.63 5.98
CA LEU A 27 49.59 14.42 5.29
C LEU A 27 49.62 13.14 4.45
N PRO A 28 48.46 12.51 4.19
CA PRO A 28 48.32 11.52 3.12
C PRO A 28 48.79 12.09 1.77
N LEU A 29 49.37 11.23 0.93
CA LEU A 29 49.89 11.62 -0.39
C LEU A 29 48.84 12.34 -1.26
N GLU A 30 47.58 11.89 -1.21
CA GLU A 30 46.50 12.49 -2.01
C GLU A 30 46.17 13.93 -1.57
N GLU A 31 46.18 14.19 -0.27
CA GLU A 31 45.99 15.54 0.28
C GLU A 31 47.15 16.47 -0.09
N ALA A 32 48.38 15.96 -0.06
CA ALA A 32 49.56 16.71 -0.52
C ALA A 32 49.48 17.02 -2.03
N ARG A 33 49.03 16.08 -2.85
CA ARG A 33 48.78 16.32 -4.29
C ARG A 33 47.72 17.40 -4.49
N GLN A 34 46.64 17.38 -3.70
CA GLN A 34 45.59 18.39 -3.76
C GLN A 34 46.12 19.80 -3.40
N LEU A 35 47.03 19.91 -2.44
CA LEU A 35 47.69 21.18 -2.12
C LEU A 35 48.59 21.69 -3.26
N MET A 36 49.17 20.79 -4.05
CA MET A 36 50.07 21.15 -5.15
C MET A 36 49.36 21.30 -6.50
N ALA A 37 48.05 21.03 -6.59
CA ALA A 37 47.31 21.06 -7.84
C ALA A 37 47.19 22.48 -8.44
N GLU A 38 47.26 23.51 -7.60
CA GLU A 38 47.12 24.92 -7.98
C GLU A 38 48.18 25.75 -7.25
N PRO A 39 48.69 26.84 -7.86
CA PRO A 39 49.63 27.74 -7.19
C PRO A 39 49.03 28.29 -5.89
N ARG A 40 49.75 28.16 -4.78
CA ARG A 40 49.27 28.62 -3.47
C ARG A 40 50.37 28.81 -2.44
N VAL A 41 50.06 29.56 -1.40
CA VAL A 41 50.84 29.58 -0.16
C VAL A 41 50.42 28.39 0.71
N LEU A 42 51.37 27.53 1.07
CA LEU A 42 51.09 26.35 1.88
C LEU A 42 50.58 26.77 3.27
N PRO A 43 49.48 26.18 3.77
CA PRO A 43 48.85 26.55 5.03
C PRO A 43 49.59 25.89 6.22
N ARG A 44 50.90 26.11 6.33
CA ARG A 44 51.74 25.63 7.43
C ARG A 44 52.70 26.72 7.86
N ASP A 45 52.55 27.14 9.11
CA ASP A 45 53.50 28.01 9.76
C ASP A 45 54.76 27.22 10.12
N LEU A 46 55.90 27.61 9.55
CA LEU A 46 57.21 26.99 9.72
C LEU A 46 58.21 27.98 10.31
N GLU A 47 59.23 27.46 10.99
CA GLU A 47 60.41 28.27 11.29
C GLU A 47 61.20 28.55 10.00
N GLU A 48 61.95 29.65 9.97
CA GLU A 48 62.74 30.05 8.79
C GLU A 48 63.64 28.92 8.26
N SER A 49 64.33 28.21 9.17
CA SER A 49 65.21 27.09 8.78
C SER A 49 64.44 25.90 8.19
N GLU A 50 63.20 25.66 8.65
CA GLU A 50 62.33 24.60 8.13
C GLU A 50 61.76 24.97 6.76
N ALA A 51 61.34 26.22 6.58
CA ALA A 51 60.84 26.74 5.31
C ALA A 51 61.92 26.65 4.22
N LEU A 52 63.17 27.06 4.53
CA LEU A 52 64.29 26.96 3.60
C LEU A 52 64.62 25.51 3.23
N ARG A 53 64.59 24.57 4.19
CA ARG A 53 64.79 23.13 3.92
C ARG A 53 63.69 22.56 3.02
N LEU A 54 62.44 22.95 3.25
CA LEU A 54 61.30 22.50 2.45
C LEU A 54 61.41 23.03 1.01
N VAL A 55 61.74 24.31 0.84
CA VAL A 55 61.95 24.94 -0.48
C VAL A 55 63.07 24.22 -1.23
N ALA A 56 64.23 24.02 -0.61
CA ALA A 56 65.35 23.31 -1.25
C ALA A 56 64.96 21.89 -1.69
N SER A 57 64.20 21.16 -0.86
CA SER A 57 63.74 19.80 -1.17
C SER A 57 62.71 19.78 -2.32
N LEU A 58 61.81 20.76 -2.38
CA LEU A 58 60.81 20.85 -3.44
C LEU A 58 61.44 21.29 -4.78
N GLN A 59 62.40 22.21 -4.76
CA GLN A 59 63.14 22.66 -5.94
C GLN A 59 63.97 21.53 -6.57
N GLN A 60 64.57 20.65 -5.76
CA GLN A 60 65.26 19.43 -6.25
C GLN A 60 64.34 18.51 -7.07
N HIS A 61 63.03 18.59 -6.85
CA HIS A 61 62.02 17.85 -7.58
C HIS A 61 61.26 18.69 -8.62
N GLY A 62 61.84 19.82 -9.03
CA GLY A 62 61.36 20.65 -10.14
C GLY A 62 60.16 21.54 -9.81
N VAL A 63 59.91 21.82 -8.53
CA VAL A 63 58.82 22.72 -8.10
C VAL A 63 59.37 24.10 -7.82
N ALA A 64 58.90 25.11 -8.56
CA ALA A 64 59.16 26.50 -8.24
C ALA A 64 58.46 26.86 -6.93
N CYS A 65 59.23 27.29 -5.94
CA CYS A 65 58.71 27.67 -4.63
C CYS A 65 59.65 28.64 -3.93
N GLU A 66 59.07 29.48 -3.05
CA GLU A 66 59.78 30.51 -2.31
C GLU A 66 59.20 30.68 -0.89
N PRO A 67 60.03 31.04 0.11
CA PRO A 67 59.56 31.32 1.46
C PRO A 67 58.91 32.71 1.51
N VAL A 68 57.73 32.80 2.12
CA VAL A 68 56.96 34.04 2.30
C VAL A 68 56.84 34.33 3.80
N PRO A 69 57.27 35.51 4.30
CA PRO A 69 57.09 35.88 5.70
C PRO A 69 55.61 36.17 6.00
N VAL A 70 55.11 35.64 7.11
CA VAL A 70 53.71 35.86 7.56
C VAL A 70 53.69 36.81 8.74
N ALA A 71 52.98 37.94 8.61
CA ALA A 71 52.81 38.90 9.69
C ALA A 71 51.70 38.43 10.67
N GLY A 72 52.06 37.99 11.88
CA GLY A 72 51.08 37.65 12.94
C GLY A 72 51.52 36.57 13.93
N ARG A 73 50.70 36.31 14.96
CA ARG A 73 50.84 35.11 15.81
C ARG A 73 50.42 33.88 14.99
N GLY A 74 51.19 32.79 15.07
CA GLY A 74 50.93 31.56 14.34
C GLY A 74 49.46 31.14 14.39
N GLY A 75 48.89 30.82 13.24
CA GLY A 75 47.48 30.52 13.08
C GLY A 75 47.06 29.33 13.94
N THR A 76 45.83 29.32 14.41
CA THR A 76 45.27 28.16 15.12
C THR A 76 45.33 26.93 14.21
N GLN A 77 45.80 25.81 14.73
CA GLN A 77 45.89 24.56 13.96
C GLN A 77 44.49 23.97 13.73
N CYS A 78 44.29 23.32 12.59
CA CYS A 78 43.04 22.63 12.31
C CYS A 78 42.91 21.37 13.17
N GLY A 79 41.77 21.20 13.84
CA GLY A 79 41.52 20.02 14.69
C GLY A 79 41.46 18.68 13.94
N SER A 80 41.27 18.69 12.61
CA SER A 80 41.31 17.48 11.77
C SER A 80 42.64 17.30 11.04
N HIS A 81 43.41 18.38 10.89
CA HIS A 81 44.74 18.38 10.27
C HIS A 81 45.67 19.21 11.16
N PRO A 82 46.24 18.64 12.24
CA PRO A 82 47.04 19.39 13.21
C PRO A 82 48.28 20.05 12.58
N ALA A 83 48.75 19.47 11.48
CA ALA A 83 49.83 20.04 10.71
C ALA A 83 49.43 21.32 9.95
N LEU A 84 48.15 21.61 9.71
CA LEU A 84 47.74 22.75 8.90
C LEU A 84 47.17 23.89 9.72
N SER A 85 47.50 25.12 9.33
CA SER A 85 46.87 26.32 9.86
C SER A 85 45.42 26.40 9.38
N SER A 86 44.53 26.80 10.28
CA SER A 86 43.14 27.09 9.92
C SER A 86 43.03 28.46 9.23
N GLU A 87 42.21 28.51 8.18
CA GLU A 87 42.11 29.68 7.29
C GLU A 87 40.67 30.15 7.12
N SER A 88 39.69 29.28 7.37
CA SER A 88 38.27 29.60 7.23
C SER A 88 37.43 28.97 8.33
N PRO A 89 36.32 29.58 8.74
CA PRO A 89 35.35 28.96 9.61
C PRO A 89 34.52 27.90 8.85
N CYS A 90 34.24 26.78 9.51
CA CYS A 90 33.28 25.78 9.04
C CYS A 90 31.89 26.42 8.87
N GLU A 91 31.23 26.17 7.75
CA GLU A 91 29.91 26.74 7.42
C GLU A 91 28.84 26.43 8.49
N ASP A 92 28.85 25.21 9.04
CA ASP A 92 27.81 24.74 9.98
C ASP A 92 28.08 25.12 11.44
N CYS A 93 29.31 24.90 11.92
CA CYS A 93 29.63 25.02 13.36
C CYS A 93 30.58 26.18 13.68
N ARG A 94 31.04 26.93 12.66
CA ARG A 94 32.01 28.03 12.76
C ARG A 94 33.37 27.67 13.36
N ALA A 95 33.66 26.40 13.61
CA ALA A 95 34.99 25.94 14.01
C ALA A 95 36.01 26.21 12.89
N LEU A 96 37.20 26.67 13.25
CA LEU A 96 38.25 27.00 12.28
C LEU A 96 38.81 25.73 11.62
N VAL A 97 38.85 25.72 10.29
CA VAL A 97 39.28 24.59 9.45
C VAL A 97 40.35 25.01 8.44
N CYS A 98 41.15 24.05 7.99
CA CYS A 98 42.18 24.27 6.97
C CYS A 98 41.60 24.19 5.55
N VAL A 99 42.41 24.55 4.54
CA VAL A 99 42.03 24.53 3.11
C VAL A 99 41.60 23.16 2.57
N LEU A 100 42.01 22.07 3.21
CA LEU A 100 41.67 20.69 2.83
C LEU A 100 40.31 20.23 3.38
N CYS A 101 39.80 20.90 4.42
CA CYS A 101 38.51 20.57 5.02
C CYS A 101 37.36 21.12 4.17
N ARG A 102 37.04 20.44 3.06
CA ARG A 102 35.99 20.85 2.12
C ARG A 102 34.83 19.86 2.02
N GLY A 103 33.65 20.43 1.75
CA GLY A 103 32.43 19.73 1.39
C GLY A 103 32.37 19.28 -0.07
N PRO A 104 31.30 18.56 -0.46
CA PRO A 104 31.12 18.08 -1.83
C PRO A 104 30.97 19.20 -2.87
N GLU A 105 30.56 20.40 -2.48
CA GLU A 105 30.44 21.58 -3.35
C GLU A 105 31.61 22.56 -3.13
N GLY A 106 32.66 22.13 -2.44
CA GLY A 106 33.87 22.95 -2.19
C GLY A 106 33.78 23.90 -0.99
N GLN A 107 32.67 23.93 -0.26
CA GLN A 107 32.48 24.78 0.93
C GLN A 107 33.36 24.32 2.12
N PRO A 108 33.81 25.22 3.02
CA PRO A 108 34.60 24.84 4.19
C PRO A 108 33.74 24.06 5.21
N LEU A 109 34.08 22.79 5.43
CA LEU A 109 33.37 21.90 6.36
C LEU A 109 34.34 21.05 7.17
N CYS A 110 34.19 21.07 8.50
CA CYS A 110 34.95 20.18 9.37
C CYS A 110 34.50 18.72 9.19
N ALA A 111 35.38 17.77 9.56
CA ALA A 111 35.10 16.33 9.42
C ALA A 111 33.77 15.90 10.09
N ARG A 112 33.45 16.47 11.26
CA ARG A 112 32.19 16.19 11.98
C ARG A 112 30.96 16.67 11.20
N CYS A 113 30.97 17.91 10.70
CA CYS A 113 29.85 18.46 9.93
C CYS A 113 29.71 17.77 8.57
N ARG A 114 30.81 17.42 7.91
CA ARG A 114 30.81 16.60 6.68
C ARG A 114 30.17 15.24 6.90
N ALA A 115 30.57 14.52 7.96
CA ALA A 115 29.96 13.24 8.32
C ALA A 115 28.48 13.39 8.69
N GLN A 116 28.09 14.48 9.35
CA GLN A 116 26.69 14.76 9.70
C GLN A 116 25.83 15.05 8.46
N ARG A 117 26.29 15.89 7.52
CA ARG A 117 25.62 16.14 6.24
C ARG A 117 25.52 14.84 5.41
N ALA A 118 26.57 14.04 5.36
CA ALA A 118 26.56 12.73 4.68
C ALA A 118 25.54 11.76 5.30
N ARG A 119 25.44 11.70 6.64
CA ARG A 119 24.41 10.89 7.31
C ARG A 119 22.99 11.38 7.01
N ARG A 120 22.75 12.70 7.04
CA ARG A 120 21.44 13.28 6.73
C ARG A 120 21.01 13.01 5.29
N THR A 121 21.92 13.17 4.33
CA THR A 121 21.65 12.87 2.91
C THR A 121 21.38 11.39 2.70
N ARG A 122 22.21 10.49 3.25
CA ARG A 122 21.94 9.04 3.21
C ARG A 122 20.60 8.67 3.85
N ALA A 123 20.26 9.26 5.00
CA ALA A 123 18.97 9.02 5.65
C ALA A 123 17.79 9.53 4.79
N LYS A 124 17.93 10.70 4.14
CA LYS A 124 16.94 11.21 3.18
C LYS A 124 16.76 10.25 2.02
N TRP A 125 17.84 9.81 1.39
CA TRP A 125 17.79 8.86 0.28
C TRP A 125 17.18 7.53 0.69
N LEU A 126 17.58 6.96 1.83
CA LEU A 126 16.98 5.73 2.37
C LEU A 126 15.47 5.90 2.58
N ARG A 127 15.04 6.99 3.24
CA ARG A 127 13.63 7.28 3.45
C ARG A 127 12.86 7.37 2.14
N VAL A 128 13.38 8.12 1.16
CA VAL A 128 12.75 8.28 -0.15
C VAL A 128 12.66 6.93 -0.87
N SER A 129 13.73 6.13 -0.88
CA SER A 129 13.73 4.80 -1.49
C SER A 129 12.72 3.86 -0.83
N VAL A 130 12.62 3.88 0.50
CA VAL A 130 11.62 3.08 1.23
C VAL A 130 10.20 3.52 0.88
N LEU A 131 9.94 4.83 0.86
CA LEU A 131 8.61 5.35 0.50
C LEU A 131 8.25 5.02 -0.95
N LEU A 132 9.19 5.11 -1.89
CA LEU A 132 8.98 4.72 -3.28
C LEU A 132 8.75 3.21 -3.43
N ALA A 133 9.49 2.38 -2.70
CA ALA A 133 9.27 0.93 -2.70
C ALA A 133 7.87 0.58 -2.18
N VAL A 134 7.45 1.19 -1.07
CA VAL A 134 6.09 1.03 -0.52
C VAL A 134 5.03 1.48 -1.53
N LEU A 135 5.22 2.63 -2.18
CA LEU A 135 4.30 3.12 -3.20
C LEU A 135 4.17 2.14 -4.38
N VAL A 136 5.30 1.64 -4.90
CA VAL A 136 5.30 0.63 -5.98
C VAL A 136 4.56 -0.63 -5.57
N LEU A 137 4.78 -1.13 -4.34
CA LEU A 137 4.08 -2.30 -3.82
C LEU A 137 2.56 -2.07 -3.73
N ILE A 138 2.12 -0.90 -3.26
CA ILE A 138 0.69 -0.54 -3.19
C ILE A 138 0.08 -0.48 -4.59
N VAL A 139 0.78 0.13 -5.55
CA VAL A 139 0.31 0.22 -6.95
C VAL A 139 0.24 -1.17 -7.58
N GLN A 140 1.24 -2.02 -7.37
CA GLN A 140 1.25 -3.40 -7.88
C GLN A 140 0.12 -4.23 -7.27
N TRP A 141 -0.12 -4.10 -5.96
CA TRP A 141 -1.21 -4.78 -5.27
C TRP A 141 -2.58 -4.31 -5.80
N GLY A 142 -2.80 -2.99 -5.90
CA GLY A 142 -4.05 -2.42 -6.41
C GLY A 142 -4.33 -2.80 -7.87
N THR A 143 -3.32 -2.74 -8.73
CA THR A 143 -3.46 -3.15 -10.15
C THR A 143 -3.71 -4.64 -10.31
N SER A 144 -3.05 -5.49 -9.50
CA SER A 144 -3.31 -6.93 -9.47
C SER A 144 -4.75 -7.22 -9.07
N ARG A 145 -5.23 -6.56 -8.00
CA ARG A 145 -6.60 -6.70 -7.51
C ARG A 145 -7.63 -6.29 -8.55
N GLN A 146 -7.43 -5.14 -9.20
CA GLN A 146 -8.29 -4.67 -10.28
C GLN A 146 -8.35 -5.65 -11.45
N ARG A 147 -7.19 -6.19 -11.88
CA ARG A 147 -7.14 -7.20 -12.95
C ARG A 147 -7.88 -8.49 -12.59
N THR A 148 -7.79 -8.93 -11.35
CA THR A 148 -8.53 -10.11 -10.88
C THR A 148 -10.04 -9.87 -10.94
N ARG A 149 -10.51 -8.69 -10.52
CA ARG A 149 -11.92 -8.29 -10.67
C ARG A 149 -12.35 -8.27 -12.14
N GLU A 150 -11.58 -7.63 -13.01
CA GLU A 150 -11.88 -7.55 -14.45
C GLU A 150 -11.97 -8.94 -15.09
N ARG A 151 -11.09 -9.87 -14.71
CA ARG A 151 -11.13 -11.25 -15.19
C ARG A 151 -12.45 -11.94 -14.85
N ARG A 152 -12.98 -11.76 -13.63
CA ARG A 152 -14.29 -12.32 -13.25
C ARG A 152 -15.42 -11.77 -14.12
N LEU A 153 -15.36 -10.48 -14.45
CA LEU A 153 -16.36 -9.79 -15.28
C LEU A 153 -16.20 -10.03 -16.80
N THR A 154 -15.17 -10.74 -17.24
CA THR A 154 -15.10 -11.17 -18.66
C THR A 154 -16.06 -12.31 -18.96
N TRP A 155 -16.48 -13.05 -17.94
CA TRP A 155 -17.34 -14.23 -18.05
C TRP A 155 -16.81 -15.29 -19.03
N ALA A 156 -15.48 -15.39 -19.16
CA ALA A 156 -14.85 -16.40 -20.02
C ALA A 156 -15.05 -17.85 -19.52
N ARG A 157 -15.44 -18.02 -18.25
CA ARG A 157 -15.85 -19.27 -17.62
C ARG A 157 -16.86 -18.98 -16.52
N SER A 158 -17.57 -20.01 -16.08
CA SER A 158 -18.36 -19.96 -14.84
C SER A 158 -17.45 -19.62 -13.65
N LEU A 159 -17.95 -18.79 -12.75
CA LEU A 159 -17.29 -18.46 -11.50
C LEU A 159 -17.59 -19.53 -10.45
N ASP A 160 -16.55 -20.02 -9.77
CA ASP A 160 -16.71 -20.98 -8.68
C ASP A 160 -16.82 -20.19 -7.36
N VAL A 161 -17.99 -20.23 -6.73
CA VAL A 161 -18.30 -19.45 -5.52
C VAL A 161 -18.58 -20.40 -4.36
N ALA A 162 -17.82 -20.28 -3.27
CA ALA A 162 -18.12 -21.05 -2.07
C ALA A 162 -19.18 -20.34 -1.22
N VAL A 163 -20.13 -21.11 -0.70
CA VAL A 163 -21.07 -20.65 0.34
C VAL A 163 -20.77 -21.46 1.59
N VAL A 164 -20.27 -20.79 2.63
CA VAL A 164 -19.81 -21.41 3.87
C VAL A 164 -20.83 -21.12 4.96
N LEU A 165 -21.53 -22.17 5.42
CA LEU A 165 -22.46 -22.04 6.54
C LEU A 165 -21.66 -21.98 7.85
N LEU A 166 -21.95 -20.96 8.66
CA LEU A 166 -21.37 -20.74 9.99
C LEU A 166 -22.48 -20.77 11.04
N ALA A 167 -22.24 -21.42 12.16
CA ALA A 167 -23.18 -21.41 13.28
C ALA A 167 -22.45 -21.53 14.62
N HIS A 168 -23.04 -20.99 15.68
CA HIS A 168 -22.58 -21.23 17.05
C HIS A 168 -23.07 -22.57 17.62
N GLY A 169 -24.17 -23.11 17.09
CA GLY A 169 -24.77 -24.38 17.49
C GLY A 169 -24.81 -25.40 16.36
N GLU A 170 -25.50 -26.52 16.61
CA GLU A 170 -25.73 -27.55 15.59
C GLU A 170 -26.73 -27.05 14.54
N VAL A 171 -26.39 -27.27 13.27
CA VAL A 171 -27.31 -27.02 12.14
C VAL A 171 -27.99 -28.33 11.78
N LYS A 172 -29.32 -28.34 11.79
CA LYS A 172 -30.11 -29.53 11.44
C LYS A 172 -29.79 -29.99 10.01
N PRO A 173 -29.75 -31.31 9.73
CA PRO A 173 -29.50 -31.83 8.38
C PRO A 173 -30.47 -31.28 7.32
N GLU A 174 -31.73 -31.06 7.70
CA GLU A 174 -32.78 -30.50 6.84
C GLU A 174 -32.44 -29.10 6.34
N VAL A 175 -31.91 -28.23 7.21
CA VAL A 175 -31.48 -26.87 6.83
C VAL A 175 -30.30 -26.94 5.86
N ARG A 176 -29.35 -27.84 6.10
CA ARG A 176 -28.21 -28.04 5.18
C ARG A 176 -28.66 -28.54 3.81
N GLU A 177 -29.65 -29.43 3.75
CA GLU A 177 -30.24 -29.89 2.49
C GLU A 177 -30.97 -28.76 1.78
N ALA A 178 -31.79 -27.99 2.51
CA ALA A 178 -32.49 -26.82 1.97
C ALA A 178 -31.50 -25.82 1.34
N TRP A 179 -30.34 -25.59 1.97
CA TRP A 179 -29.27 -24.77 1.41
C TRP A 179 -28.66 -25.36 0.15
N ARG A 180 -28.43 -26.68 0.09
CA ARG A 180 -27.90 -27.34 -1.11
C ARG A 180 -28.86 -27.20 -2.29
N GLU A 181 -30.14 -27.48 -2.08
CA GLU A 181 -31.18 -27.33 -3.10
C GLU A 181 -31.39 -25.85 -3.48
N GLY A 182 -31.40 -24.97 -2.48
CA GLY A 182 -31.55 -23.52 -2.65
C GLY A 182 -30.45 -22.91 -3.50
N LEU A 183 -29.19 -23.33 -3.31
CA LEU A 183 -28.09 -22.89 -4.16
C LEU A 183 -28.25 -23.37 -5.61
N GLY A 184 -28.77 -24.58 -5.84
CA GLY A 184 -29.13 -25.03 -7.18
C GLY A 184 -30.19 -24.13 -7.82
N ARG A 185 -31.25 -23.76 -7.08
CA ARG A 185 -32.26 -22.80 -7.54
C ARG A 185 -31.66 -21.43 -7.86
N LEU A 186 -30.67 -20.99 -7.07
CA LEU A 186 -29.99 -19.72 -7.27
C LEU A 186 -29.09 -19.74 -8.52
N GLU A 187 -28.40 -20.84 -8.81
CA GLU A 187 -27.67 -21.01 -10.08
C GLU A 187 -28.62 -20.90 -11.28
N ASP A 188 -29.77 -21.58 -11.20
CA ASP A 188 -30.77 -21.55 -12.27
C ASP A 188 -31.36 -20.14 -12.44
N TRP A 189 -31.57 -19.41 -11.34
CA TRP A 189 -32.00 -18.02 -11.37
C TRP A 189 -30.94 -17.11 -12.02
N LEU A 190 -29.66 -17.26 -11.65
CA LEU A 190 -28.55 -16.50 -12.24
C LEU A 190 -28.42 -16.75 -13.74
N GLU A 191 -28.57 -18.01 -14.18
CA GLU A 191 -28.57 -18.37 -15.61
C GLU A 191 -29.72 -17.69 -16.36
N ARG A 192 -30.95 -17.71 -15.81
CA ARG A 192 -32.10 -17.01 -16.41
C ARG A 192 -31.88 -15.50 -16.51
N GLU A 193 -31.45 -14.87 -15.42
CA GLU A 193 -31.28 -13.41 -15.39
C GLU A 193 -30.10 -12.94 -16.24
N ALA A 194 -28.97 -13.67 -16.24
CA ALA A 194 -27.87 -13.40 -17.17
C ALA A 194 -28.33 -13.54 -18.62
N GLY A 195 -29.11 -14.59 -18.94
CA GLY A 195 -29.65 -14.84 -20.26
C GLY A 195 -30.58 -13.74 -20.80
N ARG A 196 -31.23 -12.97 -19.92
CA ARG A 196 -32.05 -11.79 -20.33
C ARG A 196 -31.22 -10.68 -20.97
N TYR A 197 -29.97 -10.52 -20.54
CA TYR A 197 -29.07 -9.46 -21.03
C TYR A 197 -28.05 -9.99 -22.04
N ARG A 198 -27.59 -11.24 -21.86
CA ARG A 198 -26.57 -11.87 -22.69
C ARG A 198 -26.73 -13.39 -22.73
N SER A 199 -27.34 -13.85 -23.83
CA SER A 199 -27.74 -15.24 -24.02
C SER A 199 -26.59 -16.24 -24.16
N ASP A 200 -25.36 -15.80 -24.47
CA ASP A 200 -24.18 -16.65 -24.63
C ASP A 200 -23.46 -16.99 -23.31
N LEU A 201 -23.85 -16.38 -22.18
CA LEU A 201 -23.22 -16.62 -20.88
C LEU A 201 -23.44 -18.05 -20.33
N GLY A 202 -24.55 -18.69 -20.69
CA GLY A 202 -24.95 -19.99 -20.12
C GLY A 202 -25.09 -19.89 -18.59
N ARG A 203 -24.46 -20.80 -17.86
CA ARG A 203 -24.44 -20.81 -16.38
C ARG A 203 -23.27 -19.97 -15.84
N PRO A 204 -23.49 -18.73 -15.36
CA PRO A 204 -22.41 -17.79 -15.04
C PRO A 204 -21.68 -18.14 -13.73
N VAL A 205 -22.35 -18.85 -12.82
CA VAL A 205 -21.85 -19.13 -11.46
C VAL A 205 -22.15 -20.58 -11.10
N ARG A 206 -21.21 -21.20 -10.37
CA ARG A 206 -21.37 -22.51 -9.74
C ARG A 206 -21.09 -22.38 -8.26
N PHE A 207 -22.04 -22.82 -7.44
CA PHE A 207 -21.91 -22.76 -6.00
C PHE A 207 -21.33 -24.04 -5.43
N VAL A 208 -20.51 -23.87 -4.40
CA VAL A 208 -19.95 -24.95 -3.59
C VAL A 208 -20.39 -24.72 -2.15
N LEU A 209 -21.32 -25.55 -1.67
CA LEU A 209 -21.72 -25.51 -0.27
C LEU A 209 -20.64 -26.15 0.61
N ALA A 210 -20.24 -25.45 1.67
CA ALA A 210 -19.32 -25.95 2.69
C ALA A 210 -19.84 -25.67 4.11
N GLY A 211 -19.33 -26.43 5.07
CA GLY A 211 -19.80 -26.38 6.45
C GLY A 211 -20.99 -27.31 6.74
N PRO A 212 -21.66 -27.12 7.89
CA PRO A 212 -21.50 -25.99 8.83
C PRO A 212 -20.13 -25.98 9.53
N GLN A 213 -19.56 -24.78 9.72
CA GLN A 213 -18.36 -24.56 10.52
C GLN A 213 -18.71 -23.75 11.78
N SER A 214 -17.87 -23.86 12.80
CA SER A 214 -18.07 -23.06 14.01
C SER A 214 -17.87 -21.57 13.71
N ALA A 215 -18.82 -20.76 14.15
CA ALA A 215 -18.73 -19.30 14.15
C ALA A 215 -17.87 -18.73 15.30
N ALA A 216 -17.22 -19.59 16.10
CA ALA A 216 -16.48 -19.16 17.28
C ALA A 216 -15.39 -18.13 16.93
N GLY A 217 -15.47 -16.94 17.56
CA GLY A 217 -14.50 -15.86 17.36
C GLY A 217 -14.69 -15.04 16.09
N LEU A 218 -15.81 -15.22 15.36
CA LEU A 218 -16.19 -14.30 14.28
C LEU A 218 -16.94 -13.11 14.85
N GLU A 219 -16.38 -11.92 14.68
CA GLU A 219 -17.02 -10.65 15.03
C GLU A 219 -17.14 -9.84 13.74
N LEU A 220 -18.39 -9.56 13.35
CA LEU A 220 -18.70 -8.92 12.06
C LEU A 220 -18.64 -7.38 12.12
N SER A 221 -18.84 -6.81 13.31
CA SER A 221 -18.93 -5.37 13.48
C SER A 221 -17.52 -4.75 13.62
N PRO A 222 -17.12 -3.83 12.73
CA PRO A 222 -15.84 -3.15 12.87
C PRO A 222 -15.88 -2.18 14.06
N PRO A 223 -14.78 -2.04 14.83
CA PRO A 223 -14.71 -1.06 15.90
C PRO A 223 -14.72 0.38 15.37
N GLU A 224 -15.47 1.27 16.01
CA GLU A 224 -15.64 2.68 15.59
C GLU A 224 -14.39 3.56 15.90
N ASP A 225 -13.52 3.09 16.80
CA ASP A 225 -12.67 4.01 17.58
C ASP A 225 -11.32 4.40 16.94
N SER A 226 -10.78 3.66 15.95
CA SER A 226 -9.51 4.06 15.29
C SER A 226 -9.15 3.29 14.00
N LEU A 227 -8.32 3.90 13.14
CA LEU A 227 -7.73 3.24 11.97
C LEU A 227 -6.92 1.99 12.33
N VAL A 228 -6.21 2.01 13.46
CA VAL A 228 -5.43 0.86 13.94
C VAL A 228 -6.36 -0.26 14.41
N ALA A 229 -7.44 0.07 15.12
CA ALA A 229 -8.45 -0.90 15.52
C ALA A 229 -9.13 -1.55 14.31
N ARG A 230 -9.49 -0.76 13.29
CA ARG A 230 -10.04 -1.28 12.01
C ARG A 230 -9.06 -2.20 11.29
N ALA A 231 -7.78 -1.82 11.20
CA ALA A 231 -6.75 -2.65 10.58
C ALA A 231 -6.54 -3.97 11.35
N ARG A 232 -6.55 -3.91 12.70
CA ARG A 232 -6.46 -5.10 13.56
C ARG A 232 -7.69 -5.99 13.39
N HIS A 233 -8.89 -5.41 13.38
CA HIS A 233 -10.13 -6.13 13.15
C HIS A 233 -10.14 -6.83 11.79
N ALA A 234 -9.78 -6.13 10.71
CA ALA A 234 -9.67 -6.72 9.37
C ALA A 234 -8.64 -7.87 9.32
N TRP A 235 -7.51 -7.73 10.03
CA TRP A 235 -6.52 -8.81 10.14
C TRP A 235 -7.06 -10.01 10.93
N THR A 236 -7.72 -9.77 12.08
CA THR A 236 -8.35 -10.83 12.88
C THR A 236 -9.41 -11.55 12.07
N LEU A 237 -10.33 -10.81 11.43
CA LEU A 237 -11.37 -11.35 10.57
C LEU A 237 -10.77 -12.20 9.44
N SER A 238 -9.75 -11.69 8.73
CA SER A 238 -9.06 -12.44 7.69
C SER A 238 -8.44 -13.75 8.21
N ARG A 239 -7.85 -13.74 9.40
CA ARG A 239 -7.31 -14.95 10.05
C ARG A 239 -8.39 -15.95 10.44
N THR A 240 -9.48 -15.47 11.03
CA THR A 240 -10.64 -16.31 11.41
C THR A 240 -11.25 -16.96 10.17
N LEU A 241 -11.50 -16.19 9.11
CA LEU A 241 -12.04 -16.72 7.84
C LEU A 241 -11.06 -17.70 7.16
N SER A 242 -9.75 -17.46 7.25
CA SER A 242 -8.75 -18.41 6.73
C SER A 242 -8.77 -19.76 7.47
N ALA A 243 -8.97 -19.73 8.79
CA ALA A 243 -9.10 -20.95 9.60
C ALA A 243 -10.41 -21.69 9.29
N VAL A 244 -11.50 -20.95 9.07
CA VAL A 244 -12.78 -21.51 8.61
C VAL A 244 -12.62 -22.18 7.25
N ASP A 245 -11.93 -21.53 6.29
CA ASP A 245 -11.67 -22.09 4.96
C ASP A 245 -10.86 -23.39 5.03
N GLU A 246 -9.86 -23.44 5.92
CA GLU A 246 -9.06 -24.64 6.13
C GLU A 246 -9.90 -25.78 6.73
N ALA A 247 -10.70 -25.49 7.76
CA ALA A 247 -11.61 -26.45 8.36
C ALA A 247 -12.71 -26.93 7.38
N ALA A 248 -13.12 -26.07 6.45
CA ALA A 248 -14.06 -26.37 5.39
C ALA A 248 -13.42 -27.10 4.18
N GLY A 249 -12.10 -27.30 4.17
CA GLY A 249 -11.40 -27.95 3.05
C GLY A 249 -11.37 -27.10 1.77
N LEU A 250 -11.49 -25.78 1.88
CA LEU A 250 -11.58 -24.86 0.75
C LEU A 250 -10.24 -24.22 0.37
N SER A 251 -9.23 -24.25 1.25
CA SER A 251 -7.94 -23.54 1.06
C SER A 251 -7.19 -23.93 -0.22
N ALA A 252 -7.31 -25.18 -0.67
CA ALA A 252 -6.64 -25.67 -1.88
C ALA A 252 -7.44 -25.44 -3.17
N ARG A 253 -8.68 -24.94 -3.07
CA ARG A 253 -9.58 -24.77 -4.22
C ARG A 253 -9.46 -23.36 -4.80
N PRO A 254 -9.29 -23.22 -6.13
CA PRO A 254 -9.37 -21.92 -6.78
C PRO A 254 -10.83 -21.46 -6.79
N LEU A 255 -11.19 -20.56 -5.88
CA LEU A 255 -12.53 -19.98 -5.77
C LEU A 255 -12.48 -18.50 -6.14
N ASP A 256 -13.47 -18.03 -6.90
CA ASP A 256 -13.58 -16.65 -7.37
C ASP A 256 -14.16 -15.71 -6.30
N ALA A 257 -15.05 -16.24 -5.45
CA ALA A 257 -15.61 -15.56 -4.29
C ALA A 257 -16.00 -16.57 -3.19
N ARG A 258 -16.16 -16.06 -1.97
CA ARG A 258 -16.61 -16.80 -0.79
C ARG A 258 -17.69 -15.99 -0.10
N ILE A 259 -18.85 -16.59 0.11
CA ILE A 259 -19.95 -16.00 0.87
C ILE A 259 -20.09 -16.77 2.18
N TYR A 260 -19.85 -16.11 3.30
CA TYR A 260 -19.98 -16.69 4.62
C TYR A 260 -21.38 -16.39 5.16
N VAL A 261 -22.16 -17.43 5.44
CA VAL A 261 -23.53 -17.28 5.93
C VAL A 261 -23.55 -17.61 7.42
N MET A 262 -23.73 -16.59 8.26
CA MET A 262 -23.92 -16.74 9.70
C MET A 262 -25.37 -17.14 10.00
N LEU A 263 -25.58 -18.36 10.46
CA LEU A 263 -26.88 -18.89 10.85
C LEU A 263 -27.16 -18.60 12.32
N GLU A 264 -28.12 -17.71 12.57
CA GLU A 264 -28.50 -17.23 13.90
C GLU A 264 -29.96 -17.61 14.22
N PRO A 265 -30.30 -17.86 15.49
CA PRO A 265 -31.71 -17.98 15.87
C PRO A 265 -32.44 -16.64 15.59
N PRO A 266 -33.76 -16.67 15.35
CA PRO A 266 -34.53 -15.44 15.15
C PRO A 266 -34.36 -14.50 16.36
N GLY A 267 -34.09 -13.22 16.08
CA GLY A 267 -33.98 -12.18 17.11
C GLY A 267 -35.31 -11.92 17.82
N GLU A 268 -35.26 -11.17 18.94
CA GLU A 268 -36.42 -10.87 19.80
C GLU A 268 -37.57 -10.18 19.05
N ASP A 269 -37.26 -9.42 17.99
CA ASP A 269 -38.26 -8.70 17.18
C ASP A 269 -38.88 -9.54 16.05
N GLY A 270 -38.47 -10.81 15.87
CA GLY A 270 -39.01 -11.70 14.83
C GLY A 270 -38.81 -11.22 13.39
N ALA A 271 -38.14 -10.08 13.19
CA ALA A 271 -37.86 -9.52 11.88
C ALA A 271 -36.89 -10.45 11.13
N ARG A 272 -37.31 -10.89 9.94
CA ARG A 272 -36.45 -11.56 8.96
C ARG A 272 -35.46 -10.54 8.39
N PHE A 273 -34.47 -10.17 9.18
CA PHE A 273 -33.43 -9.23 8.79
C PHE A 273 -32.22 -10.00 8.30
N VAL A 274 -32.01 -9.99 6.99
CA VAL A 274 -30.80 -10.49 6.37
C VAL A 274 -29.92 -9.28 6.08
N GLU A 275 -28.82 -9.17 6.81
CA GLU A 275 -27.80 -8.15 6.58
C GLU A 275 -26.61 -8.79 5.88
N GLY A 276 -26.06 -8.07 4.90
CA GLY A 276 -24.86 -8.49 4.22
C GLY A 276 -23.76 -7.43 4.28
N MET A 277 -22.51 -7.90 4.19
CA MET A 277 -21.35 -7.03 4.04
C MET A 277 -20.35 -7.70 3.11
N ALA A 278 -20.15 -7.12 1.94
CA ALA A 278 -19.13 -7.53 1.00
C ALA A 278 -18.12 -6.41 0.75
N GLU A 279 -16.87 -6.81 0.56
CA GLU A 279 -15.88 -5.88 0.05
C GLU A 279 -16.21 -5.57 -1.42
N ALA A 280 -16.53 -4.31 -1.73
CA ALA A 280 -16.86 -3.89 -3.09
C ALA A 280 -15.73 -4.26 -4.07
N GLY A 281 -16.02 -5.14 -5.04
CA GLY A 281 -15.04 -5.68 -5.98
C GLY A 281 -14.04 -6.67 -5.37
N GLY A 282 -14.26 -7.08 -4.12
CA GLY A 282 -13.52 -8.12 -3.41
C GLY A 282 -13.97 -9.54 -3.75
N SER A 283 -13.66 -10.49 -2.89
CA SER A 283 -13.97 -11.91 -3.10
C SER A 283 -14.59 -12.54 -1.84
N VAL A 284 -15.05 -11.71 -0.91
CA VAL A 284 -15.63 -12.13 0.37
C VAL A 284 -16.90 -11.31 0.60
N GLY A 285 -17.99 -12.03 0.82
CA GLY A 285 -19.25 -11.50 1.33
C GLY A 285 -19.64 -12.22 2.61
N LEU A 286 -20.34 -11.51 3.50
CA LEU A 286 -20.90 -12.08 4.72
C LEU A 286 -22.41 -11.84 4.68
N VAL A 287 -23.19 -12.83 5.08
CA VAL A 287 -24.66 -12.81 5.10
C VAL A 287 -25.12 -13.33 6.45
N ARG A 288 -26.12 -12.71 7.07
CA ARG A 288 -26.84 -13.28 8.22
C ARG A 288 -28.07 -14.03 7.73
N GLY A 289 -28.29 -15.25 8.21
CA GLY A 289 -29.45 -16.06 7.87
C GLY A 289 -30.05 -16.71 9.11
N LEU A 290 -31.28 -17.21 9.00
CA LEU A 290 -31.95 -17.87 10.11
C LEU A 290 -31.51 -19.33 10.24
N LEU A 291 -31.26 -19.77 11.48
CA LEU A 291 -30.74 -21.10 11.82
C LEU A 291 -31.68 -22.26 11.46
N GLU A 292 -32.99 -21.99 11.41
CA GLU A 292 -34.03 -23.00 11.14
C GLU A 292 -34.80 -22.76 9.83
N GLU A 293 -34.46 -21.73 9.06
CA GLU A 293 -35.18 -21.39 7.83
C GLU A 293 -34.84 -22.37 6.70
N THR A 294 -35.88 -22.77 5.96
CA THR A 294 -35.78 -23.74 4.85
C THR A 294 -36.37 -23.20 3.55
N GLY A 295 -37.17 -22.14 3.60
CA GLY A 295 -37.64 -21.44 2.40
C GLY A 295 -36.52 -20.68 1.69
N LEU A 296 -35.61 -20.09 2.46
CA LEU A 296 -34.37 -19.44 2.01
C LEU A 296 -34.52 -18.34 0.95
N THR A 297 -35.72 -17.81 0.69
CA THR A 297 -35.93 -16.76 -0.33
C THR A 297 -35.05 -15.53 -0.05
N LEU A 298 -35.08 -15.03 1.18
CA LEU A 298 -34.35 -13.82 1.56
C LEU A 298 -32.85 -14.10 1.67
N GLU A 299 -32.49 -15.24 2.24
CA GLU A 299 -31.10 -15.68 2.37
C GLU A 299 -30.42 -15.85 1.01
N LEU A 300 -31.08 -16.50 0.04
CA LEU A 300 -30.55 -16.66 -1.31
C LEU A 300 -30.51 -15.32 -2.07
N THR A 301 -31.49 -14.45 -1.85
CA THR A 301 -31.48 -13.09 -2.41
C THR A 301 -30.27 -12.31 -1.89
N ALA A 302 -29.98 -12.40 -0.60
CA ALA A 302 -28.82 -11.75 -0.01
C ALA A 302 -27.49 -12.38 -0.46
N VAL A 303 -27.42 -13.71 -0.61
CA VAL A 303 -26.24 -14.36 -1.20
C VAL A 303 -25.99 -13.84 -2.62
N ALA A 304 -27.05 -13.63 -3.43
CA ALA A 304 -26.94 -13.02 -4.74
C ALA A 304 -26.46 -11.56 -4.67
N HIS A 305 -27.05 -10.78 -3.78
CA HIS A 305 -26.71 -9.38 -3.52
C HIS A 305 -25.22 -9.22 -3.14
N GLU A 306 -24.74 -9.98 -2.16
CA GLU A 306 -23.35 -9.95 -1.72
C GLU A 306 -22.36 -10.45 -2.77
N LEU A 307 -22.77 -11.47 -3.55
CA LEU A 307 -21.98 -11.90 -4.69
C LEU A 307 -21.84 -10.77 -5.71
N PHE A 308 -22.91 -10.03 -5.98
CA PHE A 308 -22.88 -8.93 -6.94
C PHE A 308 -22.03 -7.76 -6.44
N HIS A 309 -21.99 -7.48 -5.14
CA HIS A 309 -20.98 -6.59 -4.56
C HIS A 309 -19.55 -7.08 -4.75
N CYS A 310 -19.27 -8.39 -4.61
CA CYS A 310 -17.95 -8.96 -4.91
C CYS A 310 -17.55 -8.78 -6.39
N LEU A 311 -18.54 -8.70 -7.28
CA LEU A 311 -18.36 -8.39 -8.70
C LEU A 311 -18.32 -6.87 -8.96
N GLY A 312 -18.75 -6.09 -7.98
CA GLY A 312 -18.64 -4.63 -7.88
C GLY A 312 -19.87 -3.89 -8.41
N ALA A 313 -21.05 -4.52 -8.34
CA ALA A 313 -22.31 -3.80 -8.28
C ALA A 313 -22.39 -2.99 -6.97
N ALA A 314 -23.12 -1.88 -7.03
CA ALA A 314 -23.39 -1.03 -5.86
C ALA A 314 -24.84 -1.22 -5.44
N ASP A 315 -25.14 -0.87 -4.20
CA ASP A 315 -26.53 -0.80 -3.72
C ASP A 315 -27.36 0.07 -4.65
N ALA A 316 -28.64 -0.24 -4.75
CA ALA A 316 -29.57 0.53 -5.56
C ALA A 316 -30.73 1.12 -4.74
N TYR A 317 -30.61 1.13 -3.41
CA TYR A 317 -31.60 1.70 -2.48
C TYR A 317 -31.13 3.01 -1.83
N ASP A 318 -32.05 3.87 -1.40
CA ASP A 318 -31.81 5.18 -0.79
C ASP A 318 -31.46 5.08 0.72
N GLU A 319 -31.29 6.21 1.41
CA GLU A 319 -30.97 6.22 2.84
C GLU A 319 -32.07 5.60 3.73
N ARG A 320 -33.27 5.39 3.19
CA ARG A 320 -34.42 4.79 3.88
C ARG A 320 -34.64 3.31 3.50
N GLY A 321 -33.80 2.77 2.62
CA GLY A 321 -33.89 1.37 2.17
C GLY A 321 -34.82 1.14 0.97
N HIS A 322 -35.32 2.18 0.31
CA HIS A 322 -36.22 2.04 -0.84
C HIS A 322 -35.47 2.18 -2.17
N ALA A 323 -35.99 1.54 -3.23
CA ALA A 323 -35.39 1.61 -4.56
C ALA A 323 -35.15 3.05 -5.05
N ARG A 324 -33.90 3.37 -5.42
CA ARG A 324 -33.59 4.60 -6.14
C ARG A 324 -34.14 4.53 -7.55
N VAL A 325 -34.84 5.56 -8.01
CA VAL A 325 -35.37 5.60 -9.37
C VAL A 325 -34.39 6.34 -10.29
N PRO A 326 -34.00 5.78 -11.45
CA PRO A 326 -34.43 4.49 -12.01
C PRO A 326 -33.55 3.28 -11.62
N GLU A 327 -32.38 3.49 -11.00
CA GLU A 327 -31.32 2.46 -10.91
C GLU A 327 -31.71 1.20 -10.12
N GLY A 328 -32.55 1.34 -9.11
CA GLY A 328 -33.06 0.27 -8.25
C GLY A 328 -34.38 -0.34 -8.69
N LEU A 329 -34.82 -0.08 -9.92
CA LEU A 329 -36.02 -0.71 -10.48
C LEU A 329 -35.65 -1.85 -11.42
N ALA A 330 -36.35 -2.98 -11.30
CA ALA A 330 -36.20 -4.11 -12.22
C ALA A 330 -36.65 -3.74 -13.64
N GLU A 331 -37.73 -2.94 -13.75
CA GLU A 331 -38.28 -2.44 -15.02
C GLU A 331 -38.50 -0.92 -14.98
N PRO A 332 -37.43 -0.11 -15.14
CA PRO A 332 -37.52 1.35 -15.01
C PRO A 332 -38.37 2.03 -16.10
N GLY A 333 -38.70 1.32 -17.17
CA GLY A 333 -39.54 1.81 -18.27
C GLY A 333 -41.02 1.45 -18.17
N LEU A 334 -41.45 0.78 -17.10
CA LEU A 334 -42.84 0.30 -16.94
C LEU A 334 -43.85 1.46 -16.89
N GLN A 335 -45.03 1.28 -17.49
CA GLN A 335 -46.14 2.24 -17.44
C GLN A 335 -47.47 1.53 -17.09
N PRO A 336 -48.10 1.83 -15.94
CA PRO A 336 -47.63 2.72 -14.86
C PRO A 336 -46.34 2.20 -14.19
N LEU A 337 -45.52 3.09 -13.62
CA LEU A 337 -44.23 2.72 -13.02
C LEU A 337 -44.38 1.77 -11.82
N TYR A 338 -45.46 1.92 -11.07
CA TYR A 338 -45.76 1.11 -9.88
C TYR A 338 -47.12 0.41 -10.01
N PRO A 339 -47.31 -0.76 -9.37
CA PRO A 339 -46.28 -1.54 -8.69
C PRO A 339 -45.28 -2.14 -9.69
N GLN A 340 -44.02 -2.27 -9.29
CA GLN A 340 -43.04 -3.02 -10.06
C GLN A 340 -43.34 -4.52 -9.94
N PRO A 341 -43.09 -5.32 -10.99
CA PRO A 341 -43.41 -6.74 -11.00
C PRO A 341 -42.43 -7.58 -10.16
N ALA A 342 -41.27 -7.02 -9.81
CA ALA A 342 -40.21 -7.71 -9.09
C ALA A 342 -39.32 -6.72 -8.33
N ALA A 343 -38.63 -7.24 -7.32
CA ALA A 343 -37.52 -6.58 -6.64
C ALA A 343 -36.30 -6.56 -7.55
N GLU A 344 -35.58 -5.44 -7.57
CA GLU A 344 -34.22 -5.42 -8.09
C GLU A 344 -33.28 -6.03 -7.01
N VAL A 345 -32.39 -6.94 -7.39
CA VAL A 345 -31.56 -7.72 -6.45
C VAL A 345 -30.65 -6.85 -5.56
N MET A 346 -30.18 -5.71 -6.05
CA MET A 346 -29.40 -4.72 -5.30
C MET A 346 -30.28 -3.78 -4.45
N VAL A 347 -31.59 -4.02 -4.39
CA VAL A 347 -32.55 -3.39 -3.46
C VAL A 347 -33.10 -4.41 -2.48
N GLY A 348 -33.54 -5.58 -2.97
CA GLY A 348 -34.14 -6.65 -2.14
C GLY A 348 -35.60 -6.42 -1.74
N GLU A 349 -36.23 -5.35 -2.20
CA GLU A 349 -37.65 -5.00 -1.96
C GLU A 349 -38.37 -4.86 -3.31
N VAL A 350 -39.62 -5.33 -3.41
CA VAL A 350 -40.52 -5.12 -4.56
C VAL A 350 -41.19 -3.75 -4.42
N PRO A 351 -40.88 -2.75 -5.27
CA PRO A 351 -41.45 -1.41 -5.14
C PRO A 351 -42.95 -1.37 -5.47
N LEU A 352 -43.75 -0.92 -4.50
CA LEU A 352 -45.20 -0.67 -4.66
C LEU A 352 -45.51 0.82 -4.87
N GLY A 353 -44.55 1.71 -4.57
CA GLY A 353 -44.59 3.16 -4.76
C GLY A 353 -43.22 3.81 -4.52
N GLU A 354 -43.14 5.14 -4.50
CA GLU A 354 -41.85 5.88 -4.38
C GLU A 354 -41.09 5.65 -3.07
N ALA A 355 -41.78 5.28 -1.99
CA ALA A 355 -41.19 4.97 -0.68
C ALA A 355 -41.99 3.85 0.02
N GLN A 356 -42.43 2.88 -0.77
CA GLN A 356 -43.19 1.76 -0.31
C GLN A 356 -42.81 0.53 -1.12
N GLY A 357 -42.57 -0.57 -0.43
CA GLY A 357 -42.47 -1.86 -1.06
C GLY A 357 -42.78 -2.97 -0.08
N ARG A 358 -42.47 -4.20 -0.53
CA ARG A 358 -42.60 -5.41 0.27
C ARG A 358 -41.44 -6.33 -0.03
N LEU A 359 -41.13 -7.22 0.91
CA LEU A 359 -40.17 -8.28 0.65
C LEU A 359 -40.68 -9.24 -0.44
N PRO A 360 -39.77 -9.81 -1.26
CA PRO A 360 -40.13 -10.83 -2.24
C PRO A 360 -40.54 -12.13 -1.54
N GLU A 361 -41.54 -12.82 -2.08
CA GLU A 361 -42.00 -14.10 -1.55
C GLU A 361 -41.23 -15.29 -2.13
N SER A 362 -40.60 -15.10 -3.29
CA SER A 362 -39.76 -16.11 -3.96
C SER A 362 -38.66 -15.46 -4.79
N LEU A 363 -37.65 -16.25 -5.19
CA LEU A 363 -36.60 -15.80 -6.12
C LEU A 363 -37.14 -15.38 -7.49
N ASP A 364 -38.32 -15.86 -7.90
CA ASP A 364 -38.93 -15.46 -9.18
C ASP A 364 -39.50 -14.02 -9.14
N GLU A 365 -39.71 -13.46 -7.94
CA GLU A 365 -40.00 -12.04 -7.72
C GLU A 365 -38.74 -11.18 -7.58
N VAL A 366 -37.56 -11.72 -7.82
CA VAL A 366 -36.28 -10.99 -7.80
C VAL A 366 -35.67 -10.98 -9.19
N ARG A 367 -35.18 -9.83 -9.63
CA ARG A 367 -34.61 -9.60 -10.97
C ARG A 367 -33.29 -8.86 -10.87
N VAL A 368 -32.47 -9.03 -11.90
CA VAL A 368 -31.32 -8.17 -12.14
C VAL A 368 -31.78 -6.99 -12.99
N GLY A 369 -31.71 -5.77 -12.45
CA GLY A 369 -32.08 -4.55 -13.17
C GLY A 369 -31.02 -4.12 -14.19
N PRO A 370 -31.34 -3.17 -15.09
CA PRO A 370 -30.41 -2.73 -16.15
C PRO A 370 -29.10 -2.15 -15.60
N ALA A 371 -29.15 -1.41 -14.49
CA ALA A 371 -27.97 -0.82 -13.85
C ALA A 371 -27.03 -1.90 -13.31
N THR A 372 -27.58 -2.90 -12.60
CA THR A 372 -26.82 -4.05 -12.09
C THR A 372 -26.25 -4.90 -13.23
N ALA A 373 -27.03 -5.18 -14.29
CA ALA A 373 -26.56 -5.90 -15.46
C ALA A 373 -25.38 -5.20 -16.16
N ALA A 374 -25.41 -3.87 -16.24
CA ALA A 374 -24.29 -3.08 -16.76
C ALA A 374 -23.05 -3.17 -15.86
N ALA A 375 -23.22 -3.08 -14.53
CA ALA A 375 -22.12 -3.23 -13.57
C ALA A 375 -21.44 -4.62 -13.67
N LEU A 376 -22.25 -5.65 -13.93
CA LEU A 376 -21.80 -7.02 -14.17
C LEU A 376 -21.25 -7.26 -15.58
N ARG A 377 -21.34 -6.30 -16.51
CA ARG A 377 -21.00 -6.48 -17.93
C ARG A 377 -21.79 -7.61 -18.62
N TRP A 378 -23.04 -7.79 -18.18
CA TRP A 378 -24.00 -8.63 -18.91
C TRP A 378 -24.64 -7.84 -20.04
N SER A 379 -24.83 -6.52 -19.88
CA SER A 379 -25.18 -5.63 -20.99
C SER A 379 -23.90 -5.01 -21.59
N PRO A 380 -23.82 -4.86 -22.93
CA PRO A 380 -22.70 -4.18 -23.61
C PRO A 380 -22.55 -2.70 -23.24
#